data_AF-A0A9X2IV28-F1
#
_entry.id   AF-A0A9X2IV28-F1
#
_cell.length_a   1.000
_cell.length_b   1.000
_cell.length_c   1.000
_cell.angle_alpha   90.00
_cell.angle_beta   90.00
_cell.angle_gamma   90.00
#
_symmetry.space_group_name_H-M   'P 1'
#
loop_
_entity.id
_entity.type
_entity.pdbx_description
1 polymer ?
#
loop_
_entity_poly.entity_id
_entity_poly.type
_entity_poly.pdbx_seq_one_letter_code
_entity_poly.pdbx_strand_id
1 'polypeptide(L)'
;MTERDVLGDLYEETVRYTQHHNETDEDTARVQVREAVRYLTLVSAHPGELGGLFLPVEQQIDEVWHYLILQTREYLDLCENRLPGGHFIHHRSISYGDYGQRQSREAMLEQSLRWIPLYCGRFGDFDAEGARWWTMVRFLHEEMGYSLSQISALQPAHASDGR
;
A
#
# COMPACT_ATOMS: atom_id res chain seq x y z
N MET A 1 6.86 13.25 5.96
CA MET A 1 7.21 12.14 6.86
C MET A 1 7.72 11.03 5.98
N THR A 2 9.00 10.71 6.09
CA THR A 2 9.66 9.66 5.28
C THR A 2 9.49 8.29 5.94
N GLU A 3 9.74 7.22 5.19
CA GLU A 3 9.77 5.86 5.72
C GLU A 3 10.80 5.68 6.85
N ARG A 4 11.91 6.43 6.81
CA ARG A 4 12.88 6.47 7.92
C ARG A 4 12.30 7.17 9.15
N ASP A 5 11.53 8.24 8.98
CA ASP A 5 10.84 8.90 10.09
C ASP A 5 9.73 8.05 10.71
N VAL A 6 9.17 7.10 9.96
CA VAL A 6 8.11 6.19 10.42
C VAL A 6 8.69 4.95 11.10
N LEU A 7 9.72 4.34 10.52
CA LEU A 7 10.32 3.11 11.05
C LEU A 7 11.40 3.39 12.12
N GLY A 8 12.04 4.56 12.11
CA GLY A 8 13.11 4.91 13.06
C GLY A 8 14.23 3.87 13.04
N ASP A 9 14.55 3.33 14.20
CA ASP A 9 15.66 2.37 14.36
C ASP A 9 15.45 1.07 13.56
N LEU A 10 14.20 0.69 13.25
CA LEU A 10 13.91 -0.48 12.43
C LEU A 10 14.23 -0.29 10.94
N TYR A 11 14.42 0.96 10.47
CA TYR A 11 14.52 1.23 9.03
C TYR A 11 15.66 0.46 8.35
N GLU A 12 16.88 0.56 8.87
CA GLU A 12 18.04 -0.09 8.26
C GLU A 12 17.99 -1.62 8.40
N GLU A 13 17.37 -2.13 9.46
CA GLU A 13 17.18 -3.58 9.61
C GLU A 13 16.15 -4.11 8.62
N THR A 14 15.05 -3.38 8.45
CA THR A 14 13.99 -3.72 7.50
C THR A 14 14.54 -3.71 6.07
N VAL A 15 15.33 -2.70 5.69
CA VAL A 15 15.99 -2.65 4.38
C VAL A 15 16.91 -3.86 4.17
N ARG A 16 17.74 -4.22 5.15
CA ARG A 16 18.61 -5.41 5.05
C ARG A 16 17.82 -6.71 4.94
N TYR A 17 16.76 -6.85 5.72
CA TYR A 17 15.86 -8.00 5.63
C TYR A 17 15.24 -8.08 4.23
N THR A 18 14.65 -6.98 3.75
CA THR A 18 14.00 -6.90 2.43
C THR A 18 14.97 -7.23 1.31
N GLN A 19 16.20 -6.69 1.36
CA GLN A 19 17.24 -6.99 0.38
C GLN A 19 17.54 -8.49 0.30
N HIS A 20 17.73 -9.14 1.46
CA HIS A 20 18.05 -10.56 1.52
C HIS A 20 16.85 -11.44 1.15
N HIS A 21 15.68 -11.15 1.70
CA HIS A 21 14.48 -11.96 1.57
C HIS A 21 13.87 -11.87 0.17
N ASN A 22 13.85 -10.67 -0.43
CA ASN A 22 13.31 -10.45 -1.78
C ASN A 22 14.38 -10.61 -2.88
N GLU A 23 15.59 -11.06 -2.52
CA GLU A 23 16.71 -11.31 -3.44
C GLU A 23 16.97 -10.13 -4.41
N THR A 24 17.08 -8.92 -3.84
CA THR A 24 17.17 -7.68 -4.62
C THR A 24 18.34 -6.81 -4.20
N ASP A 25 18.63 -5.76 -4.98
CA ASP A 25 19.65 -4.78 -4.63
C ASP A 25 19.16 -3.80 -3.54
N GLU A 26 20.08 -3.08 -2.91
CA GLU A 26 19.75 -2.18 -1.80
C GLU A 26 18.80 -1.05 -2.22
N ASP A 27 18.97 -0.48 -3.41
CA ASP A 27 18.14 0.62 -3.88
C ASP A 27 16.69 0.13 -4.10
N THR A 28 16.53 -1.02 -4.73
CA THR A 28 15.21 -1.66 -4.88
C THR A 28 14.59 -2.01 -3.52
N ALA A 29 15.36 -2.55 -2.58
CA ALA A 29 14.88 -2.85 -1.23
C ALA A 29 14.38 -1.60 -0.51
N ARG A 30 15.09 -0.46 -0.62
CA ARG A 30 14.67 0.83 -0.06
C ARG A 30 13.34 1.30 -0.66
N VAL A 31 13.13 1.13 -1.97
CA VAL A 31 11.85 1.44 -2.62
C VAL A 31 10.73 0.52 -2.12
N GLN A 32 10.98 -0.78 -1.96
CA GLN A 32 9.99 -1.72 -1.40
C GLN A 32 9.59 -1.34 0.03
N VAL A 33 10.57 -0.98 0.87
CA VAL A 33 10.30 -0.48 2.25
C VAL A 33 9.50 0.82 2.22
N ARG A 34 9.84 1.76 1.33
CA ARG A 34 9.09 3.00 1.13
C ARG A 34 7.62 2.73 0.78
N GLU A 35 7.36 1.86 -0.19
CA GLU A 35 5.99 1.53 -0.61
C GLU A 35 5.23 0.73 0.46
N ALA A 36 5.89 -0.14 1.21
CA ALA A 36 5.28 -0.83 2.37
C ALA A 36 4.86 0.16 3.47
N VAL A 37 5.69 1.16 3.76
CA VAL A 37 5.32 2.22 4.73
C VAL A 37 4.17 3.08 4.18
N ARG A 38 4.17 3.41 2.88
CA ARG A 38 3.06 4.14 2.25
C ARG A 38 1.75 3.36 2.34
N TYR A 39 1.80 2.05 2.11
CA TYR A 39 0.67 1.14 2.31
C TYR A 39 0.13 1.21 3.74
N LEU A 40 0.98 0.99 4.75
CA LEU A 40 0.56 1.01 6.15
C LEU A 40 0.01 2.37 6.57
N THR A 41 0.61 3.43 6.03
CA THR A 41 0.15 4.81 6.27
C THR A 41 -1.25 5.04 5.70
N LEU A 42 -1.56 4.53 4.50
CA LEU A 42 -2.90 4.65 3.91
C LEU A 42 -3.94 3.87 4.71
N VAL A 43 -3.65 2.60 5.01
CA VAL A 43 -4.57 1.76 5.78
C VAL A 43 -4.82 2.35 7.17
N SER A 44 -3.77 2.89 7.81
CA SER A 44 -3.88 3.58 9.09
C SER A 44 -4.71 4.87 9.01
N ALA A 45 -4.50 5.69 7.99
CA ALA A 45 -5.19 6.99 7.89
C ALA A 45 -6.67 6.86 7.49
N HIS A 46 -7.04 5.78 6.80
CA HIS A 46 -8.36 5.65 6.17
C HIS A 46 -9.10 4.36 6.58
N PRO A 47 -9.28 4.07 7.89
CA PRO A 47 -9.89 2.81 8.33
C PRO A 47 -11.37 2.66 7.90
N GLY A 48 -12.09 3.75 7.65
CA GLY A 48 -13.47 3.70 7.14
C GLY A 48 -13.57 3.38 5.64
N GLU A 49 -12.63 3.90 4.85
CA GLU A 49 -12.63 3.78 3.38
C GLU A 49 -11.90 2.52 2.90
N LEU A 50 -10.85 2.14 3.64
CA LEU A 50 -9.91 1.06 3.30
C LEU A 50 -9.93 -0.09 4.32
N GLY A 51 -10.54 0.09 5.49
CA GLY A 51 -10.57 -0.94 6.53
C GLY A 51 -11.28 -2.21 6.07
N GLY A 52 -10.55 -3.32 6.07
CA GLY A 52 -11.05 -4.62 5.60
C GLY A 52 -11.06 -4.78 4.08
N LEU A 53 -10.57 -3.81 3.31
CA LEU A 53 -10.28 -3.96 1.89
C LEU A 53 -8.89 -4.56 1.68
N PHE A 54 -8.77 -5.39 0.64
CA PHE A 54 -7.48 -5.83 0.15
C PHE A 54 -6.92 -4.73 -0.76
N LEU A 55 -5.90 -4.00 -0.30
CA LEU A 55 -5.13 -3.10 -1.15
C LEU A 55 -4.13 -3.95 -1.97
N PRO A 56 -4.27 -4.03 -3.29
CA PRO A 56 -3.48 -4.95 -4.09
C PRO A 56 -2.07 -4.41 -4.31
N VAL A 57 -1.13 -4.94 -3.53
CA VAL A 57 0.31 -4.74 -3.67
C VAL A 57 0.96 -6.04 -4.15
N GLU A 58 2.14 -5.92 -4.75
CA GLU A 58 2.95 -7.08 -5.10
C GLU A 58 3.43 -7.82 -3.84
N GLN A 59 3.64 -9.13 -3.95
CA GLN A 59 4.00 -9.99 -2.81
C GLN A 59 5.21 -9.46 -2.04
N GLN A 60 6.22 -8.92 -2.73
CA GLN A 60 7.43 -8.38 -2.13
C GLN A 60 7.14 -7.28 -1.09
N ILE A 61 6.07 -6.51 -1.28
CA ILE A 61 5.63 -5.47 -0.32
C ILE A 61 4.93 -6.09 0.88
N ASP A 62 4.10 -7.11 0.65
CA ASP A 62 3.45 -7.85 1.73
C ASP A 62 4.48 -8.56 2.63
N GLU A 63 5.58 -9.08 2.06
CA GLU A 63 6.67 -9.66 2.85
C GLU A 63 7.41 -8.63 3.73
N VAL A 64 7.52 -7.37 3.31
CA VAL A 64 8.02 -6.31 4.19
C VAL A 64 7.09 -6.13 5.39
N TRP A 65 5.78 -6.14 5.15
CA TRP A 65 4.80 -6.03 6.24
C TRP A 65 4.82 -7.26 7.15
N HIS A 66 4.93 -8.48 6.60
CA HIS A 66 5.11 -9.70 7.40
C HIS A 66 6.30 -9.59 8.34
N TYR A 67 7.44 -9.12 7.86
CA TYR A 67 8.61 -8.91 8.72
C TYR A 67 8.35 -7.90 9.84
N LEU A 68 7.69 -6.77 9.52
CA LEU A 68 7.34 -5.77 10.53
C LEU A 68 6.43 -6.34 11.61
N ILE A 69 5.44 -7.17 11.26
CA ILE A 69 4.53 -7.82 12.23
C ILE A 69 5.29 -8.70 13.23
N LEU A 70 6.38 -9.34 12.81
CA LEU A 70 7.22 -10.16 13.69
C LEU A 70 7.98 -9.34 14.74
N GLN A 71 8.17 -8.04 14.50
CA GLN A 71 8.72 -7.11 15.48
C GLN A 71 7.64 -6.67 16.47
N THR A 72 7.07 -7.62 17.22
CA THR A 72 5.77 -7.45 17.92
C THR A 72 5.61 -6.16 18.73
N ARG A 73 6.64 -5.75 19.51
CA ARG A 73 6.59 -4.53 20.32
C ARG A 73 6.72 -3.28 19.45
N GLU A 74 7.65 -3.31 18.52
CA GLU A 74 7.93 -2.20 17.61
C GLU A 74 6.81 -2.00 16.59
N TYR A 75 6.11 -3.07 16.19
CA TYR A 75 4.93 -3.02 15.33
C TYR A 75 3.73 -2.42 16.05
N LEU A 76 3.55 -2.75 17.32
CA LEU A 76 2.53 -2.10 18.15
C LEU A 76 2.79 -0.59 18.25
N ASP A 77 4.03 -0.19 18.55
CA ASP A 77 4.43 1.22 18.58
C ASP A 77 4.27 1.92 17.22
N LEU A 78 4.69 1.26 16.14
CA LEU A 78 4.50 1.73 14.77
C LEU A 78 3.02 2.05 14.51
N CYS A 79 2.13 1.12 14.81
CA CYS A 79 0.69 1.27 14.58
C CYS A 79 0.03 2.34 15.46
N GLU A 80 0.35 2.36 16.75
CA GLU A 80 -0.35 3.21 17.72
C GLU A 80 0.24 4.62 17.84
N ASN A 81 1.55 4.78 17.62
CA ASN A 81 2.25 6.04 17.90
C ASN A 81 2.89 6.70 16.69
N ARG A 82 3.22 5.96 15.63
CA ARG A 82 3.99 6.50 14.49
C ARG A 82 3.19 6.63 13.21
N LEU A 83 2.22 5.74 12.98
CA LEU A 83 1.27 5.84 11.88
C LEU A 83 0.12 6.80 12.24
N PRO A 84 -0.46 7.49 11.23
CA PRO A 84 -1.39 8.60 11.47
C PRO A 84 -2.73 8.21 12.11
N GLY A 85 -3.13 6.94 12.02
CA GLY A 85 -4.42 6.48 12.54
C GLY A 85 -4.42 6.11 14.02
N GLY A 86 -3.26 5.92 14.64
CA GLY A 86 -3.13 5.62 16.07
C GLY A 86 -3.89 4.36 16.53
N HIS A 87 -3.89 3.30 15.73
CA HIS A 87 -4.55 2.04 16.06
C HIS A 87 -3.83 0.85 15.45
N PHE A 88 -3.95 -0.30 16.10
CA PHE A 88 -3.37 -1.55 15.62
C PHE A 88 -3.96 -1.98 14.27
N ILE A 89 -3.08 -2.26 13.31
CA ILE A 89 -3.47 -2.74 11.97
C ILE A 89 -3.33 -4.25 11.95
N HIS A 90 -4.47 -4.95 11.86
CA HIS A 90 -4.48 -6.40 11.73
C HIS A 90 -4.19 -6.84 10.29
N HIS A 91 -3.19 -7.70 10.12
CA HIS A 91 -2.98 -8.40 8.85
C HIS A 91 -4.10 -9.41 8.61
N ARG A 92 -4.51 -9.54 7.35
CA ARG A 92 -5.48 -10.54 6.92
C ARG A 92 -4.95 -11.22 5.66
N SER A 93 -4.65 -12.51 5.77
CA SER A 93 -4.26 -13.36 4.65
C SER A 93 -5.50 -13.74 3.83
N ILE A 94 -6.05 -12.81 3.05
CA ILE A 94 -7.11 -13.08 2.08
C ILE A 94 -6.54 -12.85 0.69
N SER A 95 -6.60 -13.85 -0.18
CA SER A 95 -6.17 -13.68 -1.57
C SER A 95 -7.17 -12.81 -2.35
N TYR A 96 -6.69 -12.04 -3.32
CA TYR A 96 -7.55 -11.24 -4.19
C TYR A 96 -8.65 -12.07 -4.87
N GLY A 97 -8.33 -13.32 -5.26
CA GLY A 97 -9.29 -14.25 -5.86
C GLY A 97 -10.39 -14.72 -4.91
N ASP A 98 -10.08 -14.88 -3.62
CA ASP A 98 -11.06 -15.28 -2.61
C ASP A 98 -11.94 -14.10 -2.16
N TYR A 99 -11.40 -12.88 -2.19
CA TYR A 99 -12.13 -11.66 -1.87
C TYR A 99 -13.27 -11.37 -2.85
N GLY A 100 -13.07 -11.67 -4.13
CA GLY A 100 -14.01 -11.35 -5.20
C GLY A 100 -15.29 -12.19 -5.27
N GLN A 101 -15.36 -13.33 -4.59
CA GLN A 101 -16.49 -14.27 -4.75
C GLN A 101 -17.83 -13.80 -4.14
N ARG A 102 -17.86 -12.65 -3.44
CA ARG A 102 -19.04 -12.16 -2.73
C ARG A 102 -19.54 -10.77 -3.18
N GLN A 103 -18.93 -10.18 -4.21
CA GLN A 103 -19.21 -8.80 -4.63
C GLN A 103 -19.53 -8.71 -6.13
N SER A 104 -20.23 -7.64 -6.55
CA SER A 104 -20.38 -7.35 -7.97
C SER A 104 -19.05 -6.93 -8.59
N ARG A 105 -18.92 -7.09 -9.91
CA ARG A 105 -17.72 -6.68 -10.65
C ARG A 105 -17.41 -5.19 -10.46
N GLU A 106 -18.44 -4.37 -10.47
CA GLU A 106 -18.34 -2.92 -10.30
C GLU A 106 -17.81 -2.57 -8.90
N ALA A 107 -18.31 -3.24 -7.86
CA ALA A 107 -17.84 -3.03 -6.48
C ALA A 107 -16.38 -3.46 -6.31
N MET A 108 -15.96 -4.57 -6.92
CA MET A 108 -14.56 -5.01 -6.89
C MET A 108 -13.64 -3.99 -7.57
N LEU A 109 -14.01 -3.52 -8.77
CA LEU A 109 -13.22 -2.52 -9.49
C LEU A 109 -13.10 -1.22 -8.72
N GLU A 110 -14.20 -0.76 -8.12
CA GLU A 110 -14.20 0.45 -7.32
C GLU A 110 -13.32 0.31 -6.08
N GLN A 111 -13.38 -0.82 -5.36
CA GLN A 111 -12.53 -1.09 -4.20
C GLN A 111 -11.03 -1.20 -4.58
N SER A 112 -10.74 -1.80 -5.74
CA SER A 112 -9.38 -1.93 -6.26
C SER A 112 -8.75 -0.60 -6.69
N LEU A 113 -9.54 0.45 -6.93
CA LEU A 113 -9.07 1.73 -7.45
C LEU A 113 -9.22 2.90 -6.47
N ARG A 114 -10.15 2.85 -5.52
CA ARG A 114 -10.48 3.97 -4.61
C ARG A 114 -9.31 4.47 -3.75
N TRP A 115 -8.28 3.64 -3.55
CA TRP A 115 -7.11 4.01 -2.77
C TRP A 115 -6.14 4.91 -3.56
N ILE A 116 -6.18 4.90 -4.89
CA ILE A 116 -5.26 5.66 -5.75
C ILE A 116 -5.34 7.17 -5.46
N PRO A 117 -6.52 7.82 -5.45
CA PRO A 117 -6.60 9.24 -5.11
C PRO A 117 -6.11 9.56 -3.68
N LEU A 118 -6.28 8.62 -2.73
CA LEU A 118 -5.79 8.78 -1.36
C LEU A 118 -4.26 8.71 -1.31
N TYR A 119 -3.66 7.79 -2.07
CA TYR A 119 -2.20 7.72 -2.26
C TYR A 119 -1.68 9.05 -2.81
N CYS A 120 -2.23 9.50 -3.93
CA CYS A 120 -1.73 10.70 -4.61
C CYS A 120 -1.95 11.97 -3.79
N GLY A 121 -3.09 12.09 -3.09
CA GLY A 121 -3.35 13.22 -2.20
C GLY A 121 -2.37 13.30 -1.02
N ARG A 122 -1.73 12.19 -0.65
CA ARG A 122 -0.79 12.13 0.47
C ARG A 122 0.68 12.16 0.05
N PHE A 123 1.04 11.45 -1.02
CA PHE A 123 2.43 11.21 -1.41
C PHE A 123 2.83 11.88 -2.73
N GLY A 124 1.88 12.46 -3.45
CA GLY A 124 2.06 12.95 -4.81
C GLY A 124 1.93 11.86 -5.86
N ASP A 125 2.29 12.20 -7.10
CA ASP A 125 2.18 11.31 -8.24
C ASP A 125 3.05 10.06 -8.10
N PHE A 126 2.63 8.97 -8.76
CA PHE A 126 3.45 7.76 -8.84
C PHE A 126 4.73 8.01 -9.64
N ASP A 127 5.86 7.61 -9.06
CA ASP A 127 7.12 7.42 -9.79
C ASP A 127 7.21 6.00 -10.36
N ALA A 128 8.06 5.80 -11.36
CA ALA A 128 8.19 4.50 -12.04
C ALA A 128 8.71 3.40 -11.11
N GLU A 129 9.54 3.74 -10.13
CA GLU A 129 10.15 2.79 -9.20
C GLU A 129 9.14 2.21 -8.21
N GLY A 130 8.23 3.06 -7.71
CA GLY A 130 7.18 2.70 -6.76
C GLY A 130 5.95 2.11 -7.44
N ALA A 131 5.56 2.64 -8.61
CA ALA A 131 4.36 2.24 -9.35
C ALA A 131 4.27 0.73 -9.58
N ARG A 132 5.40 0.08 -9.91
CA ARG A 132 5.46 -1.36 -10.18
C ARG A 132 5.08 -2.24 -8.98
N TRP A 133 5.17 -1.71 -7.77
CA TRP A 133 4.87 -2.45 -6.54
C TRP A 133 3.40 -2.42 -6.12
N TRP A 134 2.59 -1.64 -6.84
CA TRP A 134 1.14 -1.57 -6.68
C TRP A 134 0.48 -2.29 -7.84
N THR A 135 -0.09 -3.47 -7.60
CA THR A 135 -0.57 -4.37 -8.65
C THR A 135 -1.55 -3.70 -9.61
N MET A 136 -2.46 -2.85 -9.11
CA MET A 136 -3.39 -2.12 -9.97
C MET A 136 -2.74 -0.98 -10.76
N VAL A 137 -1.76 -0.28 -10.20
CA VAL A 137 -1.02 0.76 -10.93
C VAL A 137 -0.19 0.11 -12.04
N ARG A 138 0.52 -0.97 -11.71
CA ARG A 138 1.30 -1.75 -12.67
C ARG A 138 0.41 -2.28 -13.80
N PHE A 139 -0.72 -2.91 -13.49
CA PHE A 139 -1.67 -3.40 -14.49
C PHE A 139 -2.20 -2.27 -15.39
N LEU A 140 -2.63 -1.14 -14.81
CA LEU A 140 -3.09 0.01 -15.59
C LEU A 140 -1.99 0.58 -16.51
N HIS A 141 -0.75 0.55 -16.04
CA HIS A 141 0.38 1.09 -16.79
C HIS A 141 0.85 0.16 -17.91
N GLU A 142 1.16 -1.08 -17.56
CA GLU A 142 1.84 -2.04 -18.44
C GLU A 142 0.86 -2.73 -19.39
N GLU A 143 -0.32 -3.12 -18.90
CA GLU A 143 -1.29 -3.92 -19.68
C GLU A 143 -2.34 -3.04 -20.37
N MET A 144 -2.74 -1.95 -19.74
CA MET A 144 -3.78 -1.05 -20.26
C MET A 144 -3.22 0.21 -20.94
N GLY A 145 -1.90 0.45 -20.83
CA GLY A 145 -1.21 1.54 -21.53
C GLY A 145 -1.49 2.94 -20.98
N TYR A 146 -2.03 3.07 -19.76
CA TYR A 146 -2.19 4.38 -19.12
C TYR A 146 -0.85 4.91 -18.63
N SER A 147 -0.58 6.19 -18.83
CA SER A 147 0.61 6.83 -18.22
C SER A 147 0.43 7.00 -16.70
N LEU A 148 1.54 7.03 -15.96
CA LEU A 148 1.52 7.25 -14.50
C LEU A 148 0.84 8.58 -14.12
N SER A 149 0.96 9.62 -14.96
CA SER A 149 0.26 10.89 -14.75
C SER A 149 -1.25 10.75 -14.91
N GLN A 150 -1.73 9.97 -15.88
CA GLN A 150 -3.17 9.67 -16.02
C GLN A 150 -3.70 8.87 -14.84
N ILE A 151 -2.93 7.90 -14.36
CA ILE A 151 -3.31 7.10 -13.18
C ILE A 151 -3.33 7.99 -11.92
N SER A 152 -2.32 8.85 -11.74
CA SER A 152 -2.23 9.77 -10.59
C SER A 152 -3.33 10.84 -10.60
N ALA A 153 -3.87 11.17 -11.77
CA ALA A 153 -4.96 12.13 -11.94
C ALA A 153 -6.36 11.55 -11.61
N LEU A 154 -6.47 10.25 -11.33
CA LEU A 154 -7.74 9.64 -10.93
C LEU A 154 -8.35 10.39 -9.74
N GLN A 155 -9.64 10.70 -9.87
CA GLN A 155 -10.42 11.32 -8.80
C GLN A 155 -11.27 10.26 -8.10
N PRO A 156 -11.64 10.47 -6.83
CA PRO A 156 -12.64 9.64 -6.19
C PRO A 156 -13.88 9.55 -7.08
N ALA A 157 -14.49 8.38 -7.18
CA ALA A 157 -15.80 8.29 -7.79
C ALA A 157 -16.75 9.15 -6.94
N HIS A 158 -17.04 10.37 -7.41
CA HIS A 158 -18.09 11.17 -6.82
C HIS A 158 -19.32 10.27 -6.78
N ALA A 159 -19.90 10.05 -5.59
CA ALA A 159 -21.27 9.58 -5.49
C ALA A 159 -22.05 10.49 -6.42
N SER A 160 -22.46 9.95 -7.56
CA SER A 160 -23.21 10.68 -8.56
C SER A 160 -24.35 11.34 -7.80
N ASP A 161 -24.28 12.67 -7.69
CA ASP A 161 -25.35 13.48 -7.13
C ASP A 161 -26.65 12.99 -7.75
N GLY A 162 -27.60 12.66 -6.88
CA GLY A 162 -28.93 12.22 -7.28
C GLY A 162 -29.49 13.18 -8.31
N ARG A 163 -29.76 12.65 -9.51
CA ARG A 163 -30.72 13.25 -10.41
C ARG A 163 -32.13 12.99 -9.91
#